data_AF-A0A8U0LZ88-F1
#
_entry.id   AF-A0A8U0LZ88-F1
#
_cell.length_a   1.000
_cell.length_b   1.000
_cell.length_c   1.000
_cell.angle_alpha   90.00
_cell.angle_beta   90.00
_cell.angle_gamma   90.00
#
_symmetry.space_group_name_H-M   'P 1'
#
loop_
_entity.id
_entity.type
_entity.pdbx_description
1 polymer ?
#
loop_
_entity_poly.entity_id
_entity_poly.type
_entity_poly.pdbx_seq_one_letter_code
_entity_poly.pdbx_strand_id
1 'polypeptide(L)'
;MNIHTWQLLLTNILLALGLNVIFFPQSNDDCPDPDKYSPEKSLSIEINNKRYVIYEAINESRDDRFLVINYGSYCRTNKKSLLSTESRSGYATNFIKKLPNGFCYSFEYGNRYHYEYELYFRNIRGDFYLYKVIKKTADLSKNSPRQKITTIPVNNLSFDVFNVGSYLQ
;
A
#
# COMPACT_ATOMS: atom_id res chain seq x y z
N MET A 1 55.41 14.73 -23.47
CA MET A 1 54.54 14.23 -22.37
C MET A 1 54.55 12.72 -22.40
N ASN A 2 54.81 12.09 -21.24
CA ASN A 2 55.21 10.68 -21.15
C ASN A 2 53.98 9.75 -21.07
N ILE A 3 54.06 8.53 -21.59
CA ILE A 3 52.93 7.58 -21.62
C ILE A 3 52.44 7.24 -20.19
N HIS A 4 53.34 7.28 -19.21
CA HIS A 4 53.02 7.06 -17.80
C HIS A 4 52.11 8.13 -17.17
N THR A 5 52.11 9.37 -17.66
CA THR A 5 51.21 10.43 -17.13
C THR A 5 49.75 10.21 -17.51
N TRP A 6 49.47 9.52 -18.62
CA TRP A 6 48.09 9.23 -19.04
C TRP A 6 47.47 8.06 -18.28
N GLN A 7 48.27 7.04 -17.89
CA GLN A 7 47.78 5.92 -17.07
C GLN A 7 47.38 6.34 -15.66
N LEU A 8 48.09 7.30 -15.06
CA LEU A 8 47.74 7.87 -13.75
C LEU A 8 46.46 8.72 -13.80
N LEU A 9 46.15 9.37 -14.94
CA LEU A 9 44.90 10.11 -15.09
C LEU A 9 43.69 9.18 -15.26
N LEU A 10 43.83 8.12 -16.06
CA LEU A 10 42.73 7.17 -16.33
C LEU A 10 42.33 6.34 -15.11
N THR A 11 43.28 5.97 -14.25
CA THR A 11 42.98 5.25 -13.00
C THR A 11 42.24 6.12 -11.98
N ASN A 12 42.54 7.41 -11.91
CA ASN A 12 41.81 8.34 -11.02
C ASN A 12 40.38 8.63 -11.50
N ILE A 13 40.12 8.65 -12.81
CA ILE A 13 38.77 8.86 -13.35
C ILE A 13 37.88 7.64 -13.14
N LEU A 14 38.42 6.42 -13.28
CA LEU A 14 37.67 5.18 -13.02
C LEU A 14 37.40 4.97 -11.52
N LEU A 15 38.31 5.39 -10.63
CA LEU A 15 38.06 5.41 -9.19
C LEU A 15 36.98 6.44 -8.80
N ALA A 16 36.94 7.59 -9.48
CA ALA A 16 35.92 8.63 -9.25
C ALA A 16 34.53 8.26 -9.81
N LEU A 17 34.46 7.43 -10.85
CA LEU A 17 33.20 6.92 -11.41
C LEU A 17 32.65 5.70 -10.63
N GLY A 18 33.51 4.95 -9.93
CA GLY A 18 33.12 3.76 -9.17
C GLY A 18 32.46 4.01 -7.80
N LEU A 19 32.41 5.27 -7.33
CA LEU A 19 32.01 5.60 -5.95
C LEU A 19 30.69 6.39 -5.82
N ASN A 20 29.96 6.58 -6.92
CA ASN A 20 28.59 7.12 -6.88
C ASN A 20 27.53 6.02 -7.01
N VAL A 21 27.75 4.85 -6.40
CA VAL A 21 26.61 4.10 -5.85
C VAL A 21 26.20 4.87 -4.61
N ILE A 22 25.50 5.98 -4.82
CA ILE A 22 24.80 6.69 -3.76
C ILE A 22 23.82 5.65 -3.22
N PHE A 23 24.21 4.98 -2.14
CA PHE A 23 23.26 4.44 -1.18
C PHE A 23 22.49 5.65 -0.69
N PHE A 24 21.46 6.05 -1.44
CA PHE A 24 20.37 6.78 -0.85
C PHE A 24 19.90 5.85 0.26
N PRO A 25 20.03 6.22 1.55
CA PRO A 25 19.16 5.61 2.51
C PRO A 25 17.77 5.97 2.00
N GLN A 26 17.07 4.99 1.41
CA GLN A 26 15.64 5.12 1.25
C GLN A 26 15.16 5.51 2.64
N SER A 27 14.58 6.70 2.75
CA SER A 27 13.93 7.12 3.97
C SER A 27 13.09 5.93 4.42
N ASN A 28 13.42 5.37 5.58
CA ASN A 28 12.54 4.43 6.24
C ASN A 28 11.26 5.25 6.46
N ASP A 29 10.27 5.11 5.56
CA ASP A 29 8.89 5.43 5.91
C ASP A 29 8.65 4.53 7.12
N ASP A 30 8.70 5.13 8.33
CA ASP A 30 8.72 4.41 9.61
C ASP A 30 7.64 3.34 9.57
N CYS A 31 8.08 2.09 9.41
CA CYS A 31 7.16 0.99 9.37
C CYS A 31 6.45 0.95 10.71
N PRO A 32 5.12 0.80 10.71
CA PRO A 32 4.36 0.75 11.94
C PRO A 32 5.03 -0.26 12.87
N ASP A 33 5.48 0.22 14.03
CA ASP A 33 6.14 -0.57 15.04
C ASP A 33 5.26 -1.78 15.37
N PRO A 34 5.71 -3.03 15.12
CA PRO A 34 4.88 -4.21 15.34
C PRO A 34 4.39 -4.33 16.79
N ASP A 35 5.08 -3.70 17.77
CA ASP A 35 4.63 -3.66 19.17
C ASP A 35 3.49 -2.65 19.40
N LYS A 36 3.34 -1.66 18.52
CA LYS A 36 2.25 -0.66 18.55
C LYS A 36 1.12 -0.97 17.56
N TYR A 37 1.39 -1.86 16.60
CA TYR A 37 0.51 -2.15 15.48
C TYR A 37 0.32 -3.66 15.34
N SER A 38 -0.76 -4.16 15.92
CA SER A 38 -1.10 -5.59 15.86
C SER A 38 -1.57 -5.97 14.45
N PRO A 39 -0.93 -6.93 13.77
CA PRO A 39 -1.40 -7.41 12.47
C PRO A 39 -2.57 -8.38 12.66
N GLU A 40 -3.81 -7.92 12.49
CA GLU A 40 -4.97 -8.81 12.61
C GLU A 40 -5.13 -9.75 11.41
N LYS A 41 -4.84 -9.25 10.20
CA LYS A 41 -5.02 -9.96 8.93
C LYS A 41 -3.83 -9.74 8.03
N SER A 42 -3.19 -10.83 7.62
CA SER A 42 -2.05 -10.81 6.71
C SER A 42 -2.27 -11.71 5.50
N LEU A 43 -1.64 -11.34 4.39
CA LEU A 43 -1.63 -12.07 3.14
C LEU A 43 -0.19 -12.17 2.63
N SER A 44 0.29 -13.39 2.42
CA SER A 44 1.55 -13.62 1.71
C SER A 44 1.28 -13.86 0.24
N ILE A 45 1.88 -13.06 -0.65
CA ILE A 45 1.82 -13.25 -2.09
C ILE A 45 3.22 -13.33 -2.68
N GLU A 46 3.37 -14.06 -3.79
CA GLU A 46 4.61 -14.14 -4.55
C GLU A 46 4.34 -13.63 -5.97
N ILE A 47 5.12 -12.64 -6.41
CA ILE A 47 5.04 -12.03 -7.74
C ILE A 47 6.47 -11.85 -8.24
N ASN A 48 6.79 -12.39 -9.42
CA ASN A 48 8.12 -12.30 -10.03
C ASN A 48 9.25 -12.79 -9.09
N ASN A 49 9.06 -13.93 -8.43
CA ASN A 49 9.98 -14.54 -7.44
C ASN A 49 10.28 -13.64 -6.22
N LYS A 50 9.47 -12.60 -5.99
CA LYS A 50 9.52 -11.77 -4.78
C LYS A 50 8.32 -12.08 -3.92
N ARG A 51 8.60 -12.40 -2.66
CA ARG A 51 7.57 -12.60 -1.63
C ARG A 51 7.23 -11.25 -0.98
N TYR A 52 5.94 -10.94 -0.95
CA TYR A 52 5.37 -9.79 -0.27
C TYR A 52 4.45 -10.27 0.85
N VAL A 53 4.53 -9.63 2.01
CA VAL A 53 3.60 -9.82 3.12
C VAL A 53 2.81 -8.54 3.28
N ILE A 54 1.50 -8.62 3.07
CA ILE A 54 0.58 -7.48 3.11
C ILE A 54 -0.30 -7.64 4.33
N TYR A 55 -0.46 -6.60 5.13
CA TYR A 55 -1.28 -6.65 6.33
C TYR A 55 -1.85 -5.27 6.65
N GLU A 56 -2.89 -5.26 7.47
CA GLU A 56 -3.35 -4.05 8.12
C GLU A 56 -2.67 -3.90 9.47
N ALA A 57 -2.19 -2.69 9.76
CA ALA A 57 -1.58 -2.28 11.00
C ALA A 57 -2.52 -1.29 11.71
N ILE A 58 -2.80 -1.52 13.00
CA ILE A 58 -3.72 -0.71 13.81
C ILE A 58 -2.97 0.03 14.94
N ASN A 59 -2.99 1.36 14.95
CA ASN A 59 -2.51 2.16 16.07
C ASN A 59 -3.64 2.33 17.11
N GLU A 60 -3.63 1.55 18.18
CA GLU A 60 -4.69 1.64 19.19
C GLU A 60 -4.74 3.00 19.91
N SER A 61 -3.59 3.68 20.06
CA SER A 61 -3.53 4.96 20.80
C SER A 61 -4.15 6.14 20.04
N ARG A 62 -4.13 6.09 18.70
CA ARG A 62 -4.66 7.13 17.82
C ARG A 62 -5.90 6.69 17.04
N ASP A 63 -6.24 5.40 17.13
CA ASP A 63 -7.27 4.76 16.32
C ASP A 63 -7.01 5.01 14.83
N ASP A 64 -5.76 4.81 14.40
CA ASP A 64 -5.34 4.90 13.00
C ASP A 64 -5.14 3.50 12.41
N ARG A 65 -5.47 3.33 11.13
CA ARG A 65 -5.31 2.06 10.42
C ARG A 65 -4.51 2.28 9.14
N PHE A 66 -3.56 1.41 8.85
CA PHE A 66 -2.73 1.51 7.65
C PHE A 66 -2.59 0.16 6.97
N LEU A 67 -2.47 0.17 5.64
CA LEU A 67 -2.01 -0.98 4.89
C LEU A 67 -0.49 -0.94 4.83
N VAL A 68 0.10 -2.11 5.01
CA VAL A 68 1.54 -2.29 4.99
C VAL A 68 1.91 -3.38 4.00
N ILE A 69 3.00 -3.18 3.27
CA ILE A 69 3.60 -4.16 2.36
C ILE A 69 5.06 -4.35 2.77
N ASN A 70 5.38 -5.52 3.32
CA ASN A 70 6.75 -5.94 3.62
C ASN A 70 7.32 -6.82 2.50
N TYR A 71 8.57 -6.61 2.13
CA TYR A 71 9.33 -7.48 1.22
C TYR A 71 10.83 -7.45 1.56
N GLY A 72 11.37 -8.59 2.02
CA GLY A 72 12.75 -8.65 2.52
C GLY A 72 12.94 -7.72 3.73
N SER A 73 13.95 -6.84 3.66
CA SER A 73 14.22 -5.80 4.66
C SER A 73 13.47 -4.48 4.41
N TYR A 74 12.66 -4.42 3.36
CA TYR A 74 11.92 -3.21 2.99
C TYR A 74 10.47 -3.33 3.43
N CYS A 75 9.89 -2.19 3.75
CA CYS A 75 8.49 -2.08 4.08
C CYS A 75 7.96 -0.74 3.55
N ARG A 76 6.69 -0.76 3.15
CA ARG A 76 5.95 0.40 2.67
C ARG A 76 4.62 0.48 3.36
N THR A 77 4.25 1.69 3.75
CA THR A 77 3.01 2.00 4.44
C THR A 77 2.32 3.14 3.72
N ASN A 78 1.01 3.07 3.59
CA ASN A 78 0.27 4.18 3.00
C ASN A 78 0.25 5.38 3.96
N LYS A 79 0.40 6.61 3.45
CA LYS A 79 0.60 7.82 4.29
C LYS A 79 -0.67 8.38 4.94
N LYS A 80 -1.84 7.83 4.65
CA LYS A 80 -3.14 8.31 5.14
C LYS A 80 -3.89 7.18 5.82
N SER A 81 -4.47 7.45 6.99
CA SER A 81 -5.28 6.46 7.71
C SER A 81 -6.40 5.91 6.81
N LEU A 82 -6.67 4.61 6.93
CA LEU A 82 -7.80 3.92 6.29
C LEU A 82 -9.13 4.27 6.97
N LEU A 83 -9.08 4.86 8.17
CA LEU A 83 -10.24 5.42 8.82
C LEU A 83 -10.44 6.84 8.31
N SER A 84 -11.66 7.12 7.82
CA SER A 84 -12.11 8.50 7.64
C SER A 84 -12.25 9.11 9.04
N THR A 85 -11.70 10.31 9.22
CA THR A 85 -11.68 11.03 10.49
C THR A 85 -13.07 11.37 11.05
N GLU A 86 -14.15 11.13 10.29
CA GLU A 86 -15.51 11.54 10.64
C GLU A 86 -16.44 10.40 11.06
N SER A 87 -15.99 9.14 11.10
CA SER A 87 -16.92 8.00 11.29
C SER A 87 -16.25 6.77 11.87
N ARG A 88 -16.17 6.73 13.21
CA ARG A 88 -15.67 5.58 13.97
C ARG A 88 -16.63 4.39 13.96
N SER A 89 -17.94 4.62 13.79
CA SER A 89 -18.99 3.63 14.05
C SER A 89 -19.44 2.81 12.83
N GLY A 90 -18.61 2.73 11.78
CA GLY A 90 -18.97 2.08 10.51
C GLY A 90 -18.02 0.99 10.04
N TYR A 91 -16.85 0.86 10.65
CA TYR A 91 -15.78 0.02 10.15
C TYR A 91 -15.84 -1.39 10.78
N ALA A 92 -16.47 -2.35 10.11
CA ALA A 92 -16.84 -3.64 10.73
C ALA A 92 -16.00 -4.83 10.24
N THR A 93 -15.57 -4.83 8.98
CA THR A 93 -14.84 -5.98 8.43
C THR A 93 -13.85 -5.53 7.38
N ASN A 94 -12.62 -6.05 7.46
CA ASN A 94 -11.56 -5.90 6.49
C ASN A 94 -11.11 -7.29 5.98
N PHE A 95 -10.79 -7.44 4.70
CA PHE A 95 -10.08 -8.64 4.23
C PHE A 95 -9.07 -8.29 3.13
N ILE A 96 -8.00 -9.09 3.07
CA ILE A 96 -6.97 -8.96 2.04
C ILE A 96 -7.01 -10.23 1.19
N LYS A 97 -7.25 -10.08 -0.11
CA LYS A 97 -7.39 -11.19 -1.06
C LYS A 97 -6.29 -11.15 -2.12
N LYS A 98 -5.67 -12.30 -2.38
CA LYS A 98 -4.68 -12.49 -3.45
C LYS A 98 -5.32 -12.30 -4.83
N LEU A 99 -4.62 -11.58 -5.70
CA LEU A 99 -4.89 -11.48 -7.13
C LEU A 99 -3.68 -11.98 -7.94
N PRO A 100 -3.85 -12.36 -9.22
CA PRO A 100 -2.74 -12.89 -10.04
C PRO A 100 -1.51 -11.97 -10.11
N ASN A 101 -1.71 -10.66 -10.11
CA ASN A 101 -0.64 -9.66 -10.13
C ASN A 101 -0.84 -8.58 -9.06
N GLY A 102 -1.30 -8.96 -7.87
CA GLY A 102 -1.41 -8.03 -6.76
C GLY A 102 -2.35 -8.50 -5.66
N PHE A 103 -3.12 -7.57 -5.09
CA PHE A 103 -4.07 -7.87 -4.03
C PHE A 103 -5.28 -6.94 -4.08
N CYS A 104 -6.36 -7.38 -3.46
CA CYS A 104 -7.54 -6.58 -3.17
C CYS A 104 -7.62 -6.41 -1.66
N TYR A 105 -7.89 -5.20 -1.21
CA TYR A 105 -8.25 -4.91 0.17
C TYR A 105 -9.71 -4.46 0.21
N SER A 106 -10.55 -5.17 0.95
CA SER A 106 -11.94 -4.78 1.17
C SER A 106 -12.13 -4.28 2.57
N PHE A 107 -12.96 -3.27 2.74
CA PHE A 107 -13.42 -2.81 4.04
C PHE A 107 -14.88 -2.34 3.99
N GLU A 108 -15.56 -2.44 5.13
CA GLU A 108 -16.94 -1.99 5.30
C GLU A 108 -17.01 -0.62 5.98
N TYR A 109 -18.04 0.15 5.65
CA TYR A 109 -18.34 1.45 6.22
C TYR A 109 -19.85 1.64 6.37
N GLY A 110 -20.30 2.32 7.43
CA GLY A 110 -21.71 2.65 7.69
C GLY A 110 -22.55 1.55 8.37
N ASN A 111 -23.60 1.98 9.08
CA ASN A 111 -24.47 1.09 9.89
C ASN A 111 -25.80 0.77 9.19
N ARG A 112 -26.62 1.79 8.85
CA ARG A 112 -27.91 1.61 8.14
C ARG A 112 -27.76 1.44 6.63
N TYR A 113 -26.93 2.29 6.03
CA TYR A 113 -26.46 2.13 4.66
C TYR A 113 -25.10 1.44 4.76
N HIS A 114 -25.07 0.19 4.32
CA HIS A 114 -23.85 -0.60 4.33
C HIS A 114 -23.09 -0.33 3.04
N TYR A 115 -21.88 0.19 3.20
CA TYR A 115 -20.95 0.45 2.13
C TYR A 115 -19.82 -0.56 2.23
N GLU A 116 -19.55 -1.30 1.17
CA GLU A 116 -18.35 -2.13 1.05
C GLU A 116 -17.45 -1.52 -0.02
N TYR A 117 -16.21 -1.23 0.32
CA TYR A 117 -15.22 -0.69 -0.59
C TYR A 117 -14.13 -1.73 -0.84
N GLU A 118 -13.89 -2.07 -2.10
CA GLU A 118 -12.80 -2.93 -2.52
C GLU A 118 -11.75 -2.10 -3.29
N LEU A 119 -10.54 -2.01 -2.74
CA LEU A 119 -9.37 -1.34 -3.31
C LEU A 119 -8.48 -2.38 -3.99
N TYR A 120 -8.31 -2.27 -5.31
CA TYR A 120 -7.52 -3.21 -6.10
C TYR A 120 -6.14 -2.63 -6.42
N PHE A 121 -5.11 -3.32 -5.95
CA PHE A 121 -3.72 -2.96 -6.17
C PHE A 121 -3.07 -3.95 -7.14
N ARG A 122 -2.29 -3.43 -8.09
CA ARG A 122 -1.48 -4.24 -9.02
C ARG A 122 0.00 -3.96 -8.85
N ASN A 123 0.82 -5.00 -8.96
CA ASN A 123 2.26 -4.87 -9.00
C ASN A 123 2.72 -4.50 -10.42
N ILE A 124 3.43 -3.39 -10.55
CA ILE A 124 4.05 -2.95 -11.80
C ILE A 124 5.53 -2.72 -11.48
N ARG A 125 6.39 -3.55 -12.05
CA ARG A 125 7.86 -3.44 -11.91
C ARG A 125 8.35 -3.42 -10.45
N GLY A 126 7.66 -4.11 -9.54
CA GLY A 126 8.04 -4.23 -8.13
C GLY A 126 7.31 -3.27 -7.20
N ASP A 127 6.56 -2.30 -7.72
CA ASP A 127 5.76 -1.36 -6.93
C ASP A 127 4.26 -1.64 -7.05
N PHE A 128 3.49 -1.28 -6.04
CA PHE A 128 2.03 -1.46 -6.03
C PHE A 128 1.29 -0.16 -6.34
N TYR A 129 0.28 -0.28 -7.19
CA TYR A 129 -0.55 0.84 -7.62
C TYR A 129 -2.03 0.49 -7.50
N LEU A 130 -2.81 1.37 -6.87
CA LEU A 130 -4.26 1.34 -6.88
C LEU A 130 -4.76 1.65 -8.28
N TYR A 131 -5.44 0.70 -8.91
CA TYR A 131 -5.91 0.84 -10.30
C TYR A 131 -7.43 0.76 -10.46
N LYS A 132 -8.14 0.32 -9.42
CA LYS A 132 -9.59 0.18 -9.44
C LYS A 132 -10.13 0.22 -8.02
N VAL A 133 -11.23 0.94 -7.82
CA VAL A 133 -12.02 0.89 -6.58
C VAL A 133 -13.43 0.42 -6.94
N ILE A 134 -13.99 -0.50 -6.16
CA ILE A 134 -15.40 -0.90 -6.27
C ILE A 134 -16.11 -0.47 -4.99
N LYS A 135 -17.20 0.28 -5.14
CA LYS A 135 -18.11 0.64 -4.05
C LYS A 135 -19.39 -0.18 -4.21
N LYS A 136 -19.71 -1.00 -3.22
CA LYS A 136 -20.99 -1.71 -3.12
C LYS A 136 -21.84 -1.02 -2.06
N THR A 137 -23.12 -0.84 -2.34
CA THR A 137 -24.07 -0.15 -1.47
C THR A 137 -25.28 -1.03 -1.24
N ALA A 138 -25.65 -1.24 0.02
CA ALA A 138 -26.85 -1.96 0.40
C ALA A 138 -27.62 -1.16 1.47
N ASP A 139 -28.94 -1.10 1.32
CA ASP A 139 -29.85 -0.55 2.34
C ASP A 139 -30.32 -1.70 3.23
N LEU A 140 -29.71 -1.84 4.40
CA LEU A 140 -29.99 -2.92 5.33
C LEU A 140 -31.35 -2.79 6.02
N SER A 141 -32.04 -1.65 5.87
CA SER A 141 -33.40 -1.48 6.40
C SER A 141 -34.49 -2.20 5.59
N LYS A 142 -34.11 -2.85 4.48
CA LYS A 142 -35.02 -3.62 3.63
C LYS A 142 -34.85 -5.12 3.87
N ASN A 143 -35.95 -5.87 3.89
CA ASN A 143 -35.95 -7.35 4.02
C ASN A 143 -35.23 -8.10 2.89
N SER A 144 -34.83 -7.42 1.81
CA SER A 144 -33.96 -7.94 0.76
C SER A 144 -33.15 -6.77 0.16
N PRO A 145 -31.98 -6.43 0.74
CA PRO A 145 -31.18 -5.32 0.27
C PRO A 145 -30.68 -5.59 -1.15
N ARG A 146 -31.12 -4.81 -2.13
CA ARG A 146 -30.49 -4.84 -3.45
C ARG A 146 -29.15 -4.14 -3.36
N GLN A 147 -28.07 -4.87 -3.66
CA GLN A 147 -26.73 -4.31 -3.69
C GLN A 147 -26.52 -3.55 -5.01
N LYS A 148 -26.18 -2.27 -4.93
CA LYS A 148 -25.72 -1.49 -6.09
C LYS A 148 -24.20 -1.42 -6.09
N ILE A 149 -23.60 -1.82 -7.21
CA ILE A 149 -22.15 -1.84 -7.41
C ILE A 149 -21.75 -0.68 -8.32
N THR A 150 -20.75 0.09 -7.90
CA THR A 150 -20.18 1.21 -8.67
C THR A 150 -18.67 0.99 -8.78
N THR A 151 -18.13 1.06 -9.99
CA THR A 151 -16.68 1.00 -10.22
C THR A 151 -16.16 2.42 -10.39
N ILE A 152 -15.17 2.79 -9.60
CA ILE A 152 -14.46 4.07 -9.67
C ILE A 152 -13.10 3.80 -10.34
N PRO A 153 -12.86 4.33 -11.55
CA PRO A 153 -11.57 4.17 -12.22
C PRO A 153 -10.48 4.99 -11.51
N VAL A 154 -9.27 4.43 -11.42
CA VAL A 154 -8.11 5.10 -10.80
C VAL A 154 -6.92 5.05 -11.76
N ASN A 155 -6.26 6.18 -11.96
CA ASN A 155 -5.10 6.32 -12.85
C ASN A 155 -3.81 5.80 -12.20
N ASN A 156 -3.76 4.53 -11.78
CA ASN A 156 -2.58 3.91 -11.15
C ASN A 156 -1.96 4.79 -10.05
N LEU A 157 -2.71 5.02 -8.98
CA LEU A 157 -2.21 5.80 -7.86
C LEU A 157 -1.22 4.97 -7.05
N SER A 158 -0.02 5.49 -6.80
CA SER A 158 1.00 4.77 -6.01
C SER A 158 0.49 4.45 -4.61
N PHE A 159 0.87 3.27 -4.09
CA PHE A 159 0.46 2.79 -2.77
C PHE A 159 0.77 3.79 -1.65
N ASP A 160 1.93 4.45 -1.70
CA ASP A 160 2.38 5.31 -0.59
C ASP A 160 1.55 6.60 -0.48
N VAL A 161 0.85 6.99 -1.56
CA VAL A 161 0.10 8.26 -1.64
C VAL A 161 -1.41 8.08 -1.71
N PHE A 162 -1.93 6.84 -1.71
CA PHE A 162 -3.38 6.65 -1.79
C PHE A 162 -4.07 7.14 -0.52
N ASN A 163 -5.26 7.73 -0.71
CA ASN A 163 -6.11 8.21 0.36
C ASN A 163 -7.50 7.63 0.18
N VAL A 164 -7.95 6.82 1.13
CA VAL A 164 -9.28 6.23 1.10
C VAL A 164 -10.38 7.30 1.10
N GLY A 165 -10.15 8.42 1.80
CA GLY A 165 -11.11 9.54 1.92
C GLY A 165 -11.49 10.16 0.57
N SER A 166 -10.65 10.03 -0.45
CA SER A 166 -10.98 10.47 -1.82
C SER A 166 -12.08 9.63 -2.48
N TYR A 167 -12.45 8.48 -1.90
CA TYR A 167 -13.45 7.55 -2.43
C TYR A 167 -14.66 7.37 -1.50
N LEU A 168 -14.59 7.89 -0.26
CA LEU A 168 -15.67 7.87 0.71
C LEU A 168 -16.68 8.99 0.42
N GLN A 169 -17.39 8.86 -0.70
CA GLN A 169 -18.63 9.57 -1.01
C GLN A 169 -19.74 8.53 -1.07
#